data_AF-A0A6V8NT08-F1
#
_entry.id   AF-A0A6V8NT08-F1
#
_cell.length_a   1.000
_cell.length_b   1.000
_cell.length_c   1.000
_cell.angle_alpha   90.00
_cell.angle_beta   90.00
_cell.angle_gamma   90.00
#
_symmetry.space_group_name_H-M   'P 1'
#
loop_
_entity.id
_entity.type
_entity.pdbx_description
1 polymer ?
#
loop_
_entity_poly.entity_id
_entity_poly.type
_entity_poly.pdbx_seq_one_letter_code
_entity_poly.pdbx_strand_id
1 'polypeptide(L)'
;VDVLAVEEYASEKLINLEDLSAEASAMIKDIGNAAETLGLGEAKEFSIISDKCGIIMRKINKDYYLALIIKPEGNYGKGRFVLKTTIPKIEKEF
;
A
#
# COMPACT_ATOMS: atom_id res chain seq x y z
N VAL A 1 -4.39 -11.12 -11.09
CA VAL A 1 -3.16 -11.46 -10.35
C VAL A 1 -3.56 -11.37 -8.90
N ASP A 2 -3.43 -12.47 -8.16
CA ASP A 2 -3.75 -12.50 -6.73
C ASP A 2 -2.58 -11.90 -5.95
N VAL A 3 -2.89 -10.94 -5.08
CA VAL A 3 -1.93 -10.36 -4.14
C VAL A 3 -1.76 -11.34 -2.99
N LEU A 4 -0.51 -11.61 -2.63
CA LEU A 4 -0.13 -12.42 -1.49
C LEU A 4 0.84 -11.63 -0.61
N ALA A 5 0.70 -11.77 0.70
CA ALA A 5 1.66 -11.20 1.64
C ALA A 5 3.02 -11.89 1.49
N VAL A 6 4.05 -11.10 1.20
CA VAL A 6 5.44 -11.59 1.04
C VAL A 6 6.20 -11.50 2.36
N GLU A 7 6.08 -10.37 3.07
CA GLU A 7 6.66 -10.15 4.39
C GLU A 7 5.71 -9.31 5.26
N GLU A 8 5.69 -9.61 6.57
CA GLU A 8 4.92 -8.86 7.58
C GLU A 8 5.86 -8.38 8.68
N TYR A 9 5.76 -7.09 9.02
CA TYR A 9 6.34 -6.53 10.24
C TYR A 9 5.28 -5.72 10.97
N ALA A 10 4.86 -6.22 12.14
CA ALA A 10 3.84 -5.57 12.95
C ALA A 10 4.25 -5.57 14.42
N SER A 11 4.31 -4.39 15.03
CA SER A 11 4.36 -4.28 16.50
C SER A 11 3.00 -4.57 17.13
N GLU A 12 1.92 -4.39 16.38
CA GLU A 12 0.54 -4.69 16.75
C GLU A 12 -0.26 -5.03 15.50
N LYS A 13 -1.11 -6.06 15.57
CA LYS A 13 -1.92 -6.52 14.43
C LYS A 13 -3.28 -5.81 14.41
N LEU A 14 -3.39 -4.77 13.57
CA LEU A 14 -4.62 -3.97 13.43
C LEU A 14 -5.60 -4.54 12.40
N ILE A 15 -5.09 -5.34 11.46
CA ILE A 15 -5.85 -5.97 10.37
C ILE A 15 -5.30 -7.37 10.10
N ASN A 16 -6.13 -8.29 9.63
CA ASN A 16 -5.64 -9.55 9.08
C ASN A 16 -5.04 -9.29 7.68
N LEU A 17 -3.79 -9.72 7.46
CA LEU A 17 -3.15 -9.60 6.16
C LEU A 17 -3.81 -10.44 5.08
N GLU A 18 -4.42 -11.58 5.42
CA GLU A 18 -5.13 -12.43 4.46
C GLU A 18 -6.33 -11.68 3.88
N ASP A 19 -7.13 -11.06 4.77
CA ASP A 19 -8.27 -10.21 4.39
C ASP A 19 -7.80 -9.01 3.55
N LEU A 20 -6.71 -8.35 3.96
CA LEU A 20 -6.14 -7.23 3.20
C LEU A 20 -5.67 -7.67 1.81
N SER A 21 -5.03 -8.83 1.69
CA SER A 21 -4.51 -9.35 0.42
C SER A 21 -5.64 -9.70 -0.54
N ALA A 22 -6.72 -10.31 -0.03
CA ALA A 22 -7.91 -10.63 -0.80
C ALA A 22 -8.53 -9.39 -1.45
N GLU A 23 -8.63 -8.28 -0.70
CA GLU A 23 -9.19 -7.02 -1.19
C GLU A 23 -8.20 -6.19 -2.03
N ALA A 24 -6.90 -6.25 -1.71
CA ALA A 24 -5.87 -5.42 -2.35
C ALA A 24 -5.77 -5.64 -3.86
N SER A 25 -5.96 -6.89 -4.32
CA SER A 25 -5.88 -7.25 -5.74
C SER A 25 -6.89 -6.47 -6.59
N ALA A 26 -8.14 -6.41 -6.12
CA ALA A 26 -9.21 -5.69 -6.79
C ALA A 26 -8.95 -4.18 -6.76
N MET A 27 -8.57 -3.64 -5.59
CA MET A 27 -8.28 -2.21 -5.43
C MET A 27 -7.12 -1.74 -6.32
N ILE A 28 -6.01 -2.48 -6.38
CA ILE A 28 -4.86 -2.13 -7.23
C ILE A 28 -5.28 -2.09 -8.70
N LYS A 29 -6.05 -3.08 -9.15
CA LYS A 29 -6.55 -3.15 -10.52
C LYS A 29 -7.46 -1.97 -10.84
N ASP A 30 -8.44 -1.69 -10.00
CA ASP A 30 -9.42 -0.64 -10.25
C ASP A 30 -8.78 0.76 -10.23
N ILE A 31 -7.84 1.00 -9.33
CA ILE A 31 -7.11 2.26 -9.26
C ILE A 31 -6.16 2.42 -10.47
N GLY A 32 -5.53 1.34 -10.93
CA GLY A 32 -4.76 1.34 -12.17
C GLY A 32 -5.62 1.69 -13.38
N ASN A 33 -6.77 1.03 -13.54
CA ASN A 33 -7.72 1.30 -14.61
C ASN A 33 -8.25 2.74 -14.57
N ALA A 34 -8.54 3.25 -13.37
CA ALA A 34 -8.99 4.63 -13.19
C ALA A 34 -7.90 5.63 -13.63
N ALA A 35 -6.65 5.39 -13.26
CA ALA A 35 -5.53 6.25 -13.67
C ALA A 35 -5.32 6.24 -15.18
N GLU A 36 -5.45 5.08 -15.83
CA GLU A 36 -5.41 4.96 -17.29
C GLU A 36 -6.57 5.71 -17.96
N THR A 37 -7.80 5.47 -17.49
CA THR A 37 -9.03 6.10 -18.02
C THR A 37 -8.97 7.63 -17.93
N LEU A 38 -8.40 8.15 -16.84
CA LEU A 38 -8.26 9.58 -16.59
C LEU A 38 -7.00 10.20 -17.23
N GLY A 39 -6.14 9.40 -17.89
CA GLY A 39 -4.90 9.88 -18.49
C GLY A 39 -3.86 10.37 -17.48
N LEU A 40 -3.90 9.86 -16.24
CA LEU A 40 -3.00 10.27 -15.14
C LEU A 40 -1.64 9.55 -15.18
N GLY A 41 -1.50 8.57 -16.07
CA GLY A 41 -0.34 7.69 -16.12
C GLY A 41 -0.41 6.61 -15.06
N GLU A 42 0.74 6.25 -14.49
CA GLU A 42 0.84 5.14 -13.54
C GLU A 42 0.33 5.51 -12.15
N ALA A 43 -0.61 4.72 -11.61
CA ALA A 43 -1.00 4.78 -10.22
C ALA A 43 0.13 4.29 -9.30
N LYS A 44 0.80 5.22 -8.61
CA LYS A 44 1.92 4.90 -7.72
C LYS A 44 1.50 4.60 -6.29
N GLU A 45 0.35 5.11 -5.86
CA GLU A 45 -0.07 5.03 -4.47
C GLU A 45 -1.56 5.30 -4.31
N PHE A 46 -2.17 4.66 -3.31
CA PHE A 46 -3.48 5.02 -2.78
C PHE A 46 -3.55 4.81 -1.28
N SER A 47 -4.56 5.41 -0.64
CA SER A 47 -4.74 5.34 0.80
C SER A 47 -6.19 5.14 1.19
N ILE A 48 -6.40 4.30 2.21
CA ILE A 48 -7.67 4.14 2.92
C ILE A 48 -7.49 4.76 4.30
N ILE A 49 -8.42 5.61 4.72
CA ILE A 49 -8.43 6.21 6.05
C ILE A 49 -9.77 5.84 6.68
N SER A 50 -9.72 5.14 7.81
CA SER A 50 -10.88 4.69 8.55
C SER A 50 -10.77 5.08 10.03
N ASP A 51 -11.85 4.84 10.76
CA ASP A 51 -11.93 5.00 12.21
C ASP A 51 -11.00 4.04 12.98
N LYS A 52 -10.68 2.87 12.42
CA LYS A 52 -9.84 1.85 13.06
C LYS A 52 -8.38 1.90 12.68
N CYS A 53 -8.07 2.29 11.45
CA CYS A 53 -6.69 2.46 10.96
C CYS A 53 -6.67 3.23 9.63
N GLY A 54 -5.49 3.69 9.25
CA GLY A 54 -5.18 4.10 7.89
C GLY A 54 -4.24 3.10 7.22
N ILE A 55 -4.45 2.85 5.94
CA ILE A 55 -3.63 1.97 5.10
C ILE A 55 -3.08 2.82 3.95
N ILE A 56 -1.76 2.83 3.75
CA ILE A 56 -1.13 3.38 2.55
C ILE A 56 -0.59 2.23 1.73
N MET A 57 -1.11 2.07 0.52
CA MET A 57 -0.64 1.10 -0.46
C MET A 57 0.27 1.80 -1.45
N ARG A 58 1.54 1.42 -1.49
CA ARG A 58 2.57 2.05 -2.32
C ARG A 58 3.18 1.04 -3.27
N LYS A 59 3.18 1.34 -4.56
CA LYS A 59 3.87 0.51 -5.55
C LYS A 59 5.38 0.59 -5.31
N ILE A 60 6.03 -0.57 -5.27
CA ILE A 60 7.49 -0.72 -5.31
C ILE A 60 7.89 -0.88 -6.79
N ASN A 61 7.39 -1.92 -7.44
CA ASN A 61 7.62 -2.15 -8.87
C ASN A 61 6.37 -2.81 -9.48
N LYS A 62 6.50 -3.39 -10.68
CA LYS A 62 5.37 -4.04 -11.37
C LYS A 62 4.78 -5.24 -10.62
N ASP A 63 5.56 -5.87 -9.74
CA ASP A 63 5.20 -7.12 -9.06
C ASP A 63 4.93 -6.93 -7.57
N TYR A 64 5.47 -5.86 -6.95
CA TYR A 64 5.39 -5.65 -5.51
C TYR A 64 4.73 -4.35 -5.09
N TYR A 65 3.95 -4.43 -4.02
CA TYR A 65 3.36 -3.31 -3.30
C TYR A 65 3.73 -3.40 -1.82
N LEU A 66 3.95 -2.24 -1.21
CA LEU A 66 4.13 -2.10 0.23
C LEU A 66 2.84 -1.57 0.85
N ALA A 67 2.32 -2.28 1.85
CA ALA A 67 1.21 -1.83 2.67
C ALA A 67 1.73 -1.28 4.00
N LEU A 68 1.49 0.00 4.29
CA LEU A 68 1.76 0.60 5.60
C LEU A 68 0.45 0.82 6.35
N ILE A 69 0.25 0.06 7.42
CA ILE A 69 -0.91 0.20 8.32
C ILE A 69 -0.53 1.08 9.51
N ILE A 70 -1.35 2.10 9.77
CA ILE A 70 -1.12 3.13 10.78
C ILE A 70 -2.37 3.22 11.66
N LYS A 71 -2.21 3.29 12.97
CA LYS A 71 -3.32 3.57 13.90
C LYS A 71 -3.99 4.92 13.59
N PRO A 72 -5.26 5.14 13.99
CA PRO A 72 -5.94 6.42 13.77
C PRO A 72 -5.18 7.60 14.39
N GLU A 73 -4.58 7.38 15.56
CA GLU A 73 -3.76 8.38 16.28
C GLU A 73 -2.34 8.54 15.72
N GLY A 74 -1.97 7.71 14.72
CA GLY A 74 -0.64 7.70 14.14
C GLY A 74 -0.41 8.85 13.17
N ASN A 75 0.84 9.26 13.02
CA ASN A 75 1.18 10.36 12.13
C ASN A 75 1.30 9.90 10.68
N TYR A 76 0.25 10.15 9.89
CA TYR A 76 0.17 9.77 8.49
C TYR A 76 1.24 10.44 7.61
N GLY A 77 1.58 11.70 7.90
CA GLY A 77 2.62 12.45 7.19
C GLY A 77 4.00 11.83 7.38
N LYS A 78 4.34 11.42 8.60
CA LYS A 78 5.57 10.66 8.89
C LYS A 78 5.57 9.31 8.18
N GLY A 79 4.43 8.61 8.14
CA GLY A 79 4.29 7.37 7.39
C GLY A 79 4.65 7.56 5.91
N ARG A 80 4.07 8.56 5.25
CA ARG A 80 4.38 8.92 3.85
C ARG A 80 5.85 9.32 3.66
N PHE A 81 6.44 10.04 4.60
CA PHE A 81 7.85 10.40 4.55
C PHE A 81 8.77 9.17 4.60
N VAL A 82 8.48 8.22 5.49
CA VAL A 82 9.23 6.97 5.60
C VAL A 82 9.09 6.15 4.31
N LEU A 83 7.88 6.01 3.77
CA LEU A 83 7.66 5.33 2.48
C LEU A 83 8.47 5.97 1.36
N LYS A 84 8.41 7.30 1.21
CA LYS A 84 9.14 8.03 0.16
C LYS A 84 10.65 7.83 0.24
N THR A 85 11.21 7.67 1.43
CA THR A 85 12.66 7.51 1.64
C THR A 85 13.11 6.05 1.60
N THR A 86 12.20 5.10 1.82
CA THR A 86 12.51 3.67 1.91
C THR A 86 12.27 2.94 0.59
N ILE A 87 11.20 3.29 -0.14
CA ILE A 87 10.85 2.64 -1.42
C ILE A 87 12.02 2.63 -2.42
N PRO A 88 12.76 3.73 -2.68
CA PRO A 88 13.88 3.71 -3.62
C PRO A 88 15.06 2.83 -3.20
N LYS A 89 15.11 2.42 -1.92
CA LYS A 89 16.11 1.47 -1.41
C LYS A 89 15.64 0.05 -1.67
N ILE A 90 14.37 -0.24 -1.34
CA ILE A 90 13.73 -1.54 -1.58
C ILE A 90 13.68 -1.85 -3.08
N GLU A 91 13.34 -0.87 -3.94
CA GLU A 91 13.35 -1.01 -5.40
C GLU A 91 14.71 -1.45 -5.99
N LYS A 92 15.82 -1.28 -5.27
CA LYS A 92 17.14 -1.76 -5.73
C LYS A 92 17.42 -3.20 -5.33
N GLU A 93 16.67 -3.72 -4.37
CA GLU A 93 16.79 -5.08 -3.84
C GLU A 93 15.86 -6.05 -4.58
N PHE A 94 14.85 -5.54 -5.30
CA PHE A 94 13.83 -6.30 -6.05
C PHE A 94 13.69 -5.81 -7.50
#